data_AF-A0A2V7RUW3-F1
#
_entry.id   AF-A0A2V7RUW3-F1
#
_cell.length_a   1.000
_cell.length_b   1.000
_cell.length_c   1.000
_cell.angle_alpha   90.00
_cell.angle_beta   90.00
_cell.angle_gamma   90.00
#
_symmetry.space_group_name_H-M   'P 1'
#
loop_
_entity.id
_entity.type
_entity.pdbx_description
1 polymer ?
#
loop_
_entity_poly.entity_id
_entity_poly.type
_entity_poly.pdbx_seq_one_letter_code
_entity_poly.pdbx_strand_id
1 'polypeptide(L)'
;MGEILMPAAERPASAPTISRRRRAARGAIWASRTIFGAAAIGAMQFVHAPDAPHNPFAQFVRPHAWASADAFGTSREVKLRFSLPGQEIEFPLAVAEDPTGLQYQWAAVADGEAVTEPVPLAGATIVAPPRAGFYQLVLLHQSRAQDSTVITRERVSEPTLAVMVPFAEKAAGVLNGYHIGTYLAERLGGHDEPEGFLQVSQGDVRLSVSKHFHLGDFITHDGQAEVWPKYVALNPRLLDKLELVVAEVAKMRGVSPESMAALDVHSGFRTPAHNAQVERAARDSRHQYGDAADIVIDADGDGRITRSDSRIVASAVDSVEEMHPDLVGGLGIYTSDRYRTPYVHIDARGHRSRWRG
;
A
#
# COMPACT_ATOMS: atom_id res chain seq x y z
N MET A 1 5.10 -12.96 90.41
CA MET A 1 5.56 -14.13 91.19
C MET A 1 4.79 -15.34 90.69
N GLY A 2 5.44 -16.47 90.37
CA GLY A 2 4.80 -17.74 89.94
C GLY A 2 4.07 -17.66 88.58
N GLU A 3 4.39 -18.41 87.51
CA GLU A 3 5.34 -19.52 87.29
C GLU A 3 4.99 -20.88 87.94
N ILE A 4 5.43 -21.98 87.29
CA ILE A 4 5.40 -23.42 87.69
C ILE A 4 4.03 -24.13 87.39
N LEU A 5 3.92 -25.30 86.72
CA LEU A 5 4.89 -26.32 86.24
C LEU A 5 4.48 -26.97 84.86
N MET A 6 5.41 -27.70 84.21
CA MET A 6 5.28 -28.57 83.00
C MET A 6 5.31 -30.09 83.40
N PRO A 7 5.54 -31.13 82.53
CA PRO A 7 5.70 -31.30 81.05
C PRO A 7 4.68 -32.32 80.45
N ALA A 8 4.79 -33.02 79.30
CA ALA A 8 5.80 -33.29 78.25
C ALA A 8 5.08 -33.55 76.87
N ALA A 9 5.60 -34.08 75.74
CA ALA A 9 6.88 -34.76 75.42
C ALA A 9 7.30 -34.69 73.91
N GLU A 10 8.22 -35.58 73.54
CA GLU A 10 8.93 -35.93 72.27
C GLU A 10 8.11 -36.71 71.20
N ARG A 11 8.50 -36.97 69.93
CA ARG A 11 9.40 -36.44 68.83
C ARG A 11 9.48 -37.55 67.71
N PRO A 12 10.22 -37.44 66.56
CA PRO A 12 10.87 -36.33 65.84
C PRO A 12 10.64 -36.24 64.28
N ALA A 13 11.06 -35.11 63.67
CA ALA A 13 11.82 -34.89 62.38
C ALA A 13 11.76 -35.85 61.15
N SER A 14 12.07 -35.46 59.88
CA SER A 14 12.18 -34.18 59.13
C SER A 14 12.41 -34.46 57.60
N ALA A 15 12.20 -33.47 56.71
CA ALA A 15 12.43 -33.58 55.24
C ALA A 15 13.93 -33.38 54.82
N PRO A 16 14.39 -33.58 53.55
CA PRO A 16 13.98 -32.79 52.35
C PRO A 16 14.00 -33.45 50.92
N THR A 17 13.19 -32.87 50.01
CA THR A 17 13.35 -32.50 48.57
C THR A 17 14.23 -33.26 47.52
N ILE A 18 13.78 -33.26 46.24
CA ILE A 18 14.53 -33.30 44.92
C ILE A 18 14.43 -34.57 43.99
N SER A 19 13.51 -34.50 43.01
CA SER A 19 13.68 -34.85 41.56
C SER A 19 13.54 -36.26 40.92
N ARG A 20 13.15 -36.22 39.63
CA ARG A 20 13.59 -37.00 38.43
C ARG A 20 13.44 -38.54 38.31
N ARG A 21 12.56 -38.90 37.35
CA ARG A 21 12.76 -39.81 36.19
C ARG A 21 13.08 -41.32 36.37
N ARG A 22 12.27 -42.10 35.60
CA ARG A 22 12.60 -43.24 34.71
C ARG A 22 12.65 -44.69 35.25
N ARG A 23 12.03 -45.57 34.42
CA ARG A 23 12.24 -47.02 34.21
C ARG A 23 11.75 -47.98 35.33
N ALA A 24 11.43 -49.25 35.04
CA ALA A 24 10.92 -49.92 33.81
C ALA A 24 10.61 -51.42 34.08
N ALA A 25 9.66 -52.00 33.32
CA ALA A 25 9.43 -53.45 33.10
C ALA A 25 9.15 -54.32 34.35
N ARG A 26 8.34 -55.38 34.35
CA ARG A 26 8.03 -56.46 33.38
C ARG A 26 6.55 -56.85 33.61
N GLY A 27 5.73 -57.22 32.61
CA GLY A 27 5.70 -58.55 31.96
C GLY A 27 4.50 -59.36 32.49
N ALA A 28 3.80 -60.22 31.74
CA ALA A 28 3.96 -60.59 30.33
C ALA A 28 2.65 -61.21 29.77
N ILE A 29 2.57 -61.31 28.43
CA ILE A 29 1.68 -62.22 27.65
C ILE A 29 0.17 -62.11 27.88
N TRP A 30 -0.55 -61.56 26.89
CA TRP A 30 -1.46 -62.35 26.02
C TRP A 30 -1.73 -61.54 24.76
N ALA A 31 -1.25 -62.02 23.61
CA ALA A 31 -1.41 -61.36 22.32
C ALA A 31 -1.94 -62.35 21.28
N SER A 32 -3.05 -62.02 20.62
CA SER A 32 -3.45 -62.50 19.28
C SER A 32 -4.80 -61.88 18.84
N ARG A 33 -5.06 -61.90 17.53
CA ARG A 33 -6.38 -61.68 16.87
C ARG A 33 -6.93 -60.25 16.69
N THR A 34 -6.09 -59.22 16.47
CA THR A 34 -6.58 -57.97 15.81
C THR A 34 -5.62 -57.29 14.83
N ILE A 35 -4.43 -57.84 14.58
CA ILE A 35 -3.48 -57.28 13.60
C ILE A 35 -3.60 -58.05 12.27
N PHE A 36 -4.63 -57.71 11.49
CA PHE A 36 -4.69 -58.02 10.05
C PHE A 36 -5.61 -57.06 9.27
N GLY A 37 -6.64 -56.47 9.90
CA GLY A 37 -7.49 -55.46 9.25
C GLY A 37 -6.80 -54.11 9.01
N ALA A 38 -5.93 -53.66 9.92
CA ALA A 38 -5.28 -52.34 9.82
C ALA A 38 -4.25 -52.25 8.67
N ALA A 39 -3.57 -53.35 8.35
CA ALA A 39 -2.54 -53.37 7.29
C ALA A 39 -3.14 -53.17 5.88
N ALA A 40 -4.34 -53.69 5.63
CA ALA A 40 -5.03 -53.53 4.35
C ALA A 40 -5.48 -52.09 4.11
N ILE A 41 -5.94 -51.39 5.16
CA ILE A 41 -6.35 -49.98 5.07
C ILE A 41 -5.13 -49.07 4.88
N GLY A 42 -4.03 -49.32 5.61
CA GLY A 42 -2.77 -48.60 5.43
C GLY A 42 -2.16 -48.75 4.03
N ALA A 43 -2.35 -49.89 3.37
CA ALA A 43 -1.86 -50.13 2.01
C ALA A 43 -2.63 -49.34 0.93
N MET A 44 -3.89 -48.96 1.17
CA MET A 44 -4.71 -48.23 0.20
C MET A 44 -4.57 -46.70 0.27
N GLN A 45 -3.96 -46.15 1.32
CA GLN A 45 -3.75 -44.69 1.46
C GLN A 45 -2.41 -44.17 0.91
N PHE A 46 -1.60 -45.03 0.28
CA PHE A 46 -0.32 -44.66 -0.35
C PHE A 46 -0.31 -44.80 -1.89
N VAL A 47 -1.45 -45.08 -2.51
CA VAL A 47 -1.61 -45.02 -3.97
C VAL A 47 -2.17 -43.63 -4.32
N HIS A 48 -1.37 -42.82 -5.02
CA HIS A 48 -1.47 -41.35 -5.11
C HIS A 48 -1.06 -40.61 -3.84
N ALA A 49 0.22 -40.75 -3.47
CA ALA A 49 0.93 -39.50 -3.15
C ALA A 49 0.91 -38.63 -4.42
N PRO A 50 0.60 -37.33 -4.36
CA PRO A 50 0.81 -36.45 -5.50
C PRO A 50 2.30 -36.44 -5.84
N ASP A 51 2.65 -36.43 -7.13
CA ASP A 51 4.04 -36.46 -7.56
C ASP A 51 4.83 -35.33 -6.89
N ALA A 52 5.86 -35.70 -6.14
CA ALA A 52 6.78 -34.72 -5.56
C ALA A 52 7.35 -33.89 -6.72
N PRO A 53 7.23 -32.55 -6.69
CA PRO A 53 7.40 -31.72 -7.88
C PRO A 53 8.75 -32.00 -8.52
N HIS A 54 8.74 -32.50 -9.76
CA HIS A 54 9.91 -33.03 -10.48
C HIS A 54 11.05 -32.01 -10.71
N ASN A 55 10.84 -30.76 -10.31
CA ASN A 55 11.87 -29.75 -10.18
C ASN A 55 11.71 -29.02 -8.84
N PRO A 56 12.40 -29.43 -7.75
CA PRO A 56 12.35 -28.70 -6.47
C PRO A 56 12.97 -27.30 -6.56
N PHE A 57 13.67 -26.97 -7.65
CA PHE A 57 14.20 -25.64 -7.94
C PHE A 57 13.26 -24.79 -8.82
N ALA A 58 12.10 -25.31 -9.28
CA ALA A 58 11.09 -24.51 -9.96
C ALA A 58 10.50 -23.43 -9.04
N GLN A 59 10.46 -23.68 -7.72
CA GLN A 59 10.09 -22.70 -6.69
C GLN A 59 11.18 -21.63 -6.45
N PHE A 60 12.35 -21.78 -7.08
CA PHE A 60 13.49 -20.86 -6.98
C PHE A 60 13.80 -20.15 -8.31
N VAL A 61 12.90 -20.22 -9.30
CA VAL A 61 12.92 -19.32 -10.45
C VAL A 61 12.60 -17.92 -9.95
N ARG A 62 13.65 -17.15 -9.65
CA ARG A 62 13.53 -15.70 -9.41
C ARG A 62 13.21 -15.02 -10.75
N PRO A 63 12.44 -13.91 -10.75
CA PRO A 63 12.36 -13.05 -11.93
C PRO A 63 13.75 -12.51 -12.26
N HIS A 64 14.03 -12.29 -13.54
CA HIS A 64 15.28 -11.72 -14.02
C HIS A 64 15.35 -10.23 -13.67
N ALA A 65 14.21 -9.55 -13.49
CA ALA A 65 14.12 -8.21 -12.95
C ALA A 65 12.91 -7.99 -12.02
N TRP A 66 13.04 -7.07 -11.08
CA TRP A 66 11.98 -6.68 -10.14
C TRP A 66 12.14 -5.22 -9.73
N ALA A 67 11.11 -4.64 -9.12
CA ALA A 67 11.19 -3.30 -8.54
C ALA A 67 12.34 -3.21 -7.51
N SER A 68 13.24 -2.25 -7.68
CA SER A 68 14.26 -1.96 -6.66
C SER A 68 13.59 -1.46 -5.37
N ALA A 69 14.26 -1.59 -4.22
CA ALA A 69 13.60 -1.42 -2.92
C ALA A 69 13.09 0.01 -2.66
N ASP A 70 13.63 1.00 -3.37
CA ASP A 70 13.26 2.42 -3.39
C ASP A 70 12.07 2.75 -4.32
N ALA A 71 11.57 1.76 -5.09
CA ALA A 71 10.45 1.93 -6.00
C ALA A 71 9.16 2.42 -5.33
N PHE A 72 8.97 2.05 -4.06
CA PHE A 72 7.70 2.12 -3.36
C PHE A 72 7.56 3.32 -2.39
N GLY A 73 8.34 4.38 -2.64
CA GLY A 73 8.34 5.61 -1.81
C GLY A 73 9.02 5.44 -0.45
N THR A 74 8.88 6.46 0.40
CA THR A 74 9.41 6.47 1.77
C THR A 74 8.71 5.44 2.68
N SER A 75 7.41 5.22 2.48
CA SER A 75 6.57 4.24 3.16
C SER A 75 6.91 2.78 2.83
N ARG A 76 7.48 2.55 1.64
CA ARG A 76 7.61 1.23 0.97
C ARG A 76 6.30 0.61 0.49
N GLU A 77 5.20 1.37 0.47
CA GLU A 77 3.86 0.87 0.13
C GLU A 77 3.23 1.60 -1.07
N VAL A 78 3.85 2.65 -1.64
CA VAL A 78 3.34 3.38 -2.82
C VAL A 78 3.56 2.58 -4.10
N LYS A 79 2.53 2.42 -4.94
CA LYS A 79 2.57 1.56 -6.14
C LYS A 79 2.71 2.32 -7.46
N LEU A 80 2.67 3.65 -7.44
CA LEU A 80 2.78 4.51 -8.62
C LEU A 80 4.14 5.20 -8.74
N ARG A 81 4.67 5.28 -9.96
CA ARG A 81 5.58 6.34 -10.41
C ARG A 81 4.82 7.30 -11.33
N PHE A 82 5.18 8.57 -11.33
CA PHE A 82 4.48 9.64 -12.07
C PHE A 82 5.42 10.21 -13.15
N SER A 83 4.87 10.60 -14.30
CA SER A 83 5.61 11.21 -15.41
C SER A 83 4.67 12.02 -16.31
N LEU A 84 5.20 12.98 -17.07
CA LEU A 84 4.51 13.56 -18.23
C LEU A 84 4.81 12.73 -19.50
N PRO A 85 4.00 12.85 -20.58
CA PRO A 85 4.16 12.03 -21.78
C PRO A 85 5.52 12.21 -22.45
N GLY A 86 6.19 11.11 -22.78
CA GLY A 86 7.47 11.13 -23.49
C GLY A 86 8.70 11.58 -22.69
N GLN A 87 8.59 11.85 -21.38
CA GLN A 87 9.76 12.19 -20.56
C GLN A 87 10.69 10.98 -20.34
N GLU A 88 12.00 11.24 -20.30
CA GLU A 88 12.97 10.31 -19.72
C GLU A 88 12.87 10.34 -18.19
N ILE A 89 12.74 9.17 -17.57
CA ILE A 89 12.66 8.99 -16.12
C ILE A 89 13.64 7.92 -15.66
N GLU A 90 14.24 8.11 -14.49
CA GLU A 90 14.91 7.01 -13.78
C GLU A 90 13.83 6.06 -13.26
N PHE A 91 13.89 4.78 -13.64
CA PHE A 91 12.89 3.79 -13.25
C PHE A 91 13.51 2.75 -12.29
N PRO A 92 12.86 2.50 -11.14
CA PRO A 92 13.45 1.75 -10.04
C PRO A 92 13.42 0.24 -10.30
N LEU A 93 14.38 -0.24 -11.10
CA LEU A 93 14.47 -1.61 -11.59
C LEU A 93 15.79 -2.27 -11.14
N ALA A 94 15.68 -3.38 -10.42
CA ALA A 94 16.81 -4.27 -10.17
C ALA A 94 16.80 -5.41 -11.20
N VAL A 95 17.97 -5.72 -11.77
CA VAL A 95 18.16 -6.76 -12.81
C VAL A 95 19.24 -7.73 -12.32
N ALA A 96 19.04 -9.04 -12.51
CA ALA A 96 19.96 -10.11 -12.06
C ALA A 96 20.92 -10.62 -13.16
N GLU A 97 20.83 -10.09 -14.38
CA GLU A 97 21.60 -10.48 -15.56
C GLU A 97 22.31 -9.28 -16.22
N ASP A 98 23.03 -9.52 -17.32
CA ASP A 98 23.67 -8.47 -18.13
C ASP A 98 22.60 -7.68 -18.93
N PRO A 99 22.38 -6.39 -18.63
CA PRO A 99 21.35 -5.59 -19.32
C PRO A 99 21.70 -5.26 -20.77
N THR A 100 22.91 -5.54 -21.25
CA THR A 100 23.36 -5.24 -22.62
C THR A 100 22.51 -5.97 -23.69
N GLY A 101 21.85 -7.07 -23.33
CA GLY A 101 20.91 -7.80 -24.19
C GLY A 101 19.42 -7.49 -23.95
N LEU A 102 19.08 -6.64 -22.97
CA LEU A 102 17.71 -6.33 -22.61
C LEU A 102 17.08 -5.26 -23.50
N GLN A 103 15.80 -5.46 -23.81
CA GLN A 103 14.92 -4.41 -24.30
C GLN A 103 13.74 -4.26 -23.33
N TYR A 104 13.10 -3.09 -23.34
CA TYR A 104 11.84 -2.85 -22.66
C TYR A 104 10.79 -2.33 -23.64
N GLN A 105 9.53 -2.61 -23.33
CA GLN A 105 8.36 -1.99 -23.94
C GLN A 105 7.36 -1.67 -22.82
N TRP A 106 6.44 -0.73 -23.06
CA TRP A 106 5.32 -0.50 -22.16
C TRP A 106 4.10 -1.30 -22.58
N ALA A 107 3.39 -1.86 -21.59
CA ALA A 107 2.05 -2.42 -21.76
C ALA A 107 1.04 -1.59 -20.97
N ALA A 108 -0.16 -1.36 -21.51
CA ALA A 108 -1.24 -0.70 -20.78
C ALA A 108 -1.80 -1.63 -19.68
N VAL A 109 -2.20 -1.06 -18.54
CA VAL A 109 -2.75 -1.83 -17.41
C VAL A 109 -4.16 -2.38 -17.71
N ALA A 110 -4.94 -1.68 -18.54
CA ALA A 110 -6.35 -1.98 -18.77
C ALA A 110 -6.60 -3.29 -19.55
N ASP A 111 -5.73 -3.60 -20.51
CA ASP A 111 -5.83 -4.74 -21.44
C ASP A 111 -4.56 -5.61 -21.49
N GLY A 112 -3.41 -5.05 -21.06
CA GLY A 112 -2.11 -5.70 -21.16
C GLY A 112 -1.46 -5.60 -22.55
N GLU A 113 -2.01 -4.82 -23.49
CA GLU A 113 -1.47 -4.66 -24.85
C GLU A 113 -0.23 -3.76 -24.87
N ALA A 114 0.66 -4.02 -25.83
CA ALA A 114 1.89 -3.25 -26.03
C ALA A 114 1.57 -1.87 -26.64
N VAL A 115 2.04 -0.81 -26.00
CA VAL A 115 1.79 0.58 -26.45
C VAL A 115 3.02 1.31 -26.99
N THR A 116 4.21 0.69 -26.89
CA THR A 116 5.45 1.14 -27.52
C THR A 116 6.15 -0.02 -28.20
N GLU A 117 6.98 0.29 -29.20
CA GLU A 117 7.97 -0.66 -29.71
C GLU A 117 9.02 -1.02 -28.65
N PRO A 118 9.73 -2.15 -28.78
CA PRO A 118 10.86 -2.50 -27.92
C PRO A 118 12.06 -1.56 -28.10
N VAL A 119 12.55 -1.00 -26.99
CA VAL A 119 13.72 -0.10 -26.93
C VAL A 119 14.81 -0.75 -26.07
N PRO A 120 16.11 -0.68 -26.43
CA PRO A 120 17.20 -1.19 -25.57
C PRO A 120 17.22 -0.56 -24.17
N LEU A 121 17.46 -1.36 -23.14
CA LEU A 121 17.55 -0.89 -21.75
C LEU A 121 18.94 -0.32 -21.46
N ALA A 122 19.15 0.95 -21.80
CA ALA A 122 20.44 1.65 -21.72
C ALA A 122 20.69 2.31 -20.36
N GLY A 123 20.79 1.51 -19.30
CA GLY A 123 21.00 1.99 -17.92
C GLY A 123 19.71 2.11 -17.11
N ALA A 124 19.66 3.05 -16.17
CA ALA A 124 18.53 3.23 -15.25
C ALA A 124 17.39 4.11 -15.80
N THR A 125 17.62 4.82 -16.91
CA THR A 125 16.63 5.71 -17.52
C THR A 125 15.84 5.04 -18.64
N ILE A 126 14.53 5.30 -18.67
CA ILE A 126 13.61 4.84 -19.72
C ILE A 126 12.65 5.98 -20.12
N VAL A 127 12.11 5.89 -21.33
CA VAL A 127 11.19 6.90 -21.87
C VAL A 127 9.75 6.50 -21.53
N ALA A 128 9.00 7.41 -20.89
CA ALA A 128 7.58 7.26 -20.61
C ALA A 128 6.73 7.24 -21.90
N PRO A 129 5.60 6.51 -21.95
CA PRO A 129 4.71 6.51 -23.12
C PRO A 129 4.27 7.92 -23.57
N PRO A 130 4.07 8.15 -24.88
CA PRO A 130 3.70 9.45 -25.44
C PRO A 130 2.21 9.80 -25.28
N ARG A 131 1.48 9.10 -24.40
CA ARG A 131 0.07 9.31 -24.07
C ARG A 131 -0.15 9.09 -22.58
N ALA A 132 -1.12 9.80 -22.01
CA ALA A 132 -1.53 9.61 -20.62
C ALA A 132 -2.22 8.24 -20.42
N GLY A 133 -2.05 7.67 -19.23
CA GLY A 133 -2.58 6.36 -18.85
C GLY A 133 -1.71 5.63 -17.83
N PHE A 134 -2.09 4.39 -17.51
CA PHE A 134 -1.39 3.52 -16.56
C PHE A 134 -0.68 2.38 -17.29
N TYR A 135 0.59 2.19 -17.01
CA TYR A 135 1.48 1.29 -17.76
C TYR A 135 2.35 0.42 -16.86
N GLN A 136 2.54 -0.83 -17.27
CA GLN A 136 3.48 -1.78 -16.68
C GLN A 136 4.66 -1.98 -17.63
N LEU A 137 5.87 -2.07 -17.05
CA LEU A 137 7.08 -2.33 -17.81
C LEU A 137 7.12 -3.80 -18.22
N VAL A 138 7.37 -4.08 -19.49
CA VAL A 138 7.60 -5.44 -20.00
C VAL A 138 9.02 -5.49 -20.56
N LEU A 139 9.86 -6.31 -19.95
CA LEU A 139 11.18 -6.61 -20.45
C LEU A 139 11.11 -7.71 -21.52
N LEU A 140 11.99 -7.63 -22.50
CA LEU A 140 12.20 -8.63 -23.54
C LEU A 140 13.64 -9.13 -23.43
N HIS A 141 13.80 -10.42 -23.15
CA HIS A 141 15.10 -11.07 -23.06
C HIS A 141 15.37 -11.79 -24.37
N GLN A 142 16.46 -11.44 -25.06
CA GLN A 142 16.85 -12.06 -26.33
C GLN A 142 17.84 -13.21 -26.09
N SER A 143 17.35 -14.44 -26.09
CA SER A 143 18.19 -15.64 -25.98
C SER A 143 18.46 -16.24 -27.36
N ARG A 144 19.72 -16.61 -27.64
CA ARG A 144 20.11 -17.25 -28.91
C ARG A 144 20.25 -18.76 -28.74
N ALA A 145 19.27 -19.51 -29.24
CA ALA A 145 19.27 -20.97 -29.26
C ALA A 145 19.63 -21.47 -30.67
N GLN A 146 20.89 -21.89 -30.84
CA GLN A 146 21.48 -22.27 -32.12
C GLN A 146 21.25 -21.21 -33.22
N ASP A 147 20.33 -21.49 -34.15
CA ASP A 147 19.99 -20.65 -35.30
C ASP A 147 18.70 -19.82 -35.10
N SER A 148 18.16 -19.79 -33.89
CA SER A 148 16.93 -19.05 -33.54
C SER A 148 17.16 -18.04 -32.40
N THR A 149 16.52 -16.88 -32.51
CA THR A 149 16.37 -15.93 -31.39
C THR A 149 15.04 -16.20 -30.72
N VAL A 150 15.06 -16.60 -29.46
CA VAL A 150 13.89 -16.73 -28.59
C VAL A 150 13.74 -15.44 -27.80
N ILE A 151 12.57 -14.83 -27.87
CA ILE A 151 12.22 -13.63 -27.09
C ILE A 151 11.24 -14.03 -25.99
N THR A 152 11.69 -14.09 -24.75
CA THR A 152 10.80 -14.18 -23.59
C THR A 152 10.36 -12.79 -23.16
N ARG A 153 9.18 -12.68 -22.54
CA ARG A 153 8.65 -11.43 -22.01
C ARG A 153 8.41 -11.56 -20.50
N GLU A 154 9.04 -10.70 -19.71
CA GLU A 154 8.85 -10.64 -18.26
C GLU A 154 8.14 -9.32 -17.92
N ARG A 155 7.00 -9.40 -17.23
CA ARG A 155 6.18 -8.23 -16.87
C ARG A 155 6.48 -7.82 -15.43
N VAL A 156 7.02 -6.62 -15.27
CA VAL A 156 7.21 -5.98 -13.97
C VAL A 156 5.90 -5.28 -13.61
N SER A 157 5.13 -5.89 -12.70
CA SER A 157 3.75 -5.47 -12.39
C SER A 157 3.65 -4.21 -11.53
N GLU A 158 4.68 -3.95 -10.73
CA GLU A 158 4.79 -2.78 -9.85
C GLU A 158 6.25 -2.26 -9.89
N PRO A 159 6.50 -0.94 -9.75
CA PRO A 159 5.49 0.11 -9.69
C PRO A 159 4.84 0.32 -11.06
N THR A 160 3.56 0.70 -11.06
CA THR A 160 2.87 1.13 -12.28
C THR A 160 3.32 2.54 -12.65
N LEU A 161 3.69 2.78 -13.90
CA LEU A 161 3.92 4.12 -14.41
C LEU A 161 2.58 4.78 -14.76
N ALA A 162 2.23 5.83 -14.02
CA ALA A 162 1.12 6.71 -14.31
C ALA A 162 1.63 7.91 -15.12
N VAL A 163 1.37 7.90 -16.43
CA VAL A 163 1.60 9.07 -17.28
C VAL A 163 0.41 10.01 -17.16
N MET A 164 0.65 11.23 -16.71
CA MET A 164 -0.37 12.25 -16.52
C MET A 164 -0.78 12.92 -17.84
N VAL A 165 -1.99 13.45 -17.90
CA VAL A 165 -2.34 14.53 -18.85
C VAL A 165 -1.71 15.83 -18.31
N PRO A 166 -0.80 16.50 -19.06
CA PRO A 166 -0.20 17.76 -18.63
C PRO A 166 -1.24 18.83 -18.30
N PHE A 167 -1.00 19.63 -17.27
CA PHE A 167 -1.93 20.69 -16.84
C PHE A 167 -2.27 21.68 -17.96
N ALA A 168 -1.30 21.93 -18.86
CA ALA A 168 -1.45 22.83 -20.00
C ALA A 168 -2.53 22.40 -21.02
N GLU A 169 -2.99 21.15 -21.01
CA GLU A 169 -4.11 20.71 -21.86
C GLU A 169 -5.49 21.22 -21.36
N LYS A 170 -5.58 21.76 -20.13
CA LYS A 170 -6.82 22.20 -19.46
C LYS A 170 -7.40 23.50 -20.05
N ALA A 171 -7.92 23.43 -21.26
CA ALA A 171 -8.56 24.55 -21.95
C ALA A 171 -9.80 25.06 -21.18
N ALA A 172 -9.84 26.37 -20.88
CA ALA A 172 -10.96 27.04 -20.20
C ALA A 172 -11.45 26.38 -18.87
N GLY A 173 -10.59 25.60 -18.21
CA GLY A 173 -10.95 24.87 -16.99
C GLY A 173 -11.64 23.51 -17.22
N VAL A 174 -11.56 22.96 -18.43
CA VAL A 174 -12.12 21.64 -18.79
C VAL A 174 -11.02 20.74 -19.35
N LEU A 175 -11.08 19.44 -19.03
CA LEU A 175 -10.34 18.38 -19.74
C LEU A 175 -11.34 17.35 -20.25
N ASN A 176 -11.38 17.12 -21.56
CA ASN A 176 -12.23 16.11 -22.23
C ASN A 176 -13.70 16.06 -21.73
N GLY A 177 -14.29 17.24 -21.47
CA GLY A 177 -15.67 17.39 -20.99
C GLY A 177 -15.83 17.41 -19.47
N TYR A 178 -14.83 16.95 -18.70
CA TYR A 178 -14.82 17.04 -17.24
C TYR A 178 -14.40 18.44 -16.79
N HIS A 179 -15.27 19.12 -16.04
CA HIS A 179 -15.04 20.49 -15.57
C HIS A 179 -14.23 20.50 -14.28
N ILE A 180 -12.99 20.97 -14.37
CA ILE A 180 -12.04 21.15 -13.26
C ILE A 180 -12.16 22.57 -12.69
N GLY A 181 -12.44 23.55 -13.54
CA GLY A 181 -12.46 24.97 -13.21
C GLY A 181 -11.07 25.62 -13.26
N THR A 182 -10.93 26.72 -12.51
CA THR A 182 -9.73 27.56 -12.49
C THR A 182 -9.10 27.59 -11.10
N TYR A 183 -7.80 27.30 -11.03
CA TYR A 183 -6.98 27.44 -9.83
C TYR A 183 -6.81 28.90 -9.42
N LEU A 184 -6.36 29.14 -8.18
CA LEU A 184 -6.03 30.49 -7.73
C LEU A 184 -4.76 31.02 -8.42
N ALA A 185 -3.75 30.16 -8.64
CA ALA A 185 -2.52 30.49 -9.35
C ALA A 185 -2.78 31.07 -10.75
N GLU A 186 -3.57 30.36 -11.57
CA GLU A 186 -4.03 30.81 -12.90
C GLU A 186 -4.68 32.21 -12.92
N ARG A 187 -5.31 32.63 -11.81
CA ARG A 187 -6.00 33.93 -11.70
C ARG A 187 -5.09 35.05 -11.21
N LEU A 188 -3.98 34.73 -10.57
CA LEU A 188 -3.03 35.67 -9.97
C LEU A 188 -1.69 35.76 -10.72
N GLY A 189 -1.47 34.89 -11.72
CA GLY A 189 -0.17 34.76 -12.40
C GLY A 189 0.88 34.04 -11.56
N GLY A 190 0.46 33.11 -10.70
CA GLY A 190 1.34 32.24 -9.92
C GLY A 190 1.60 30.88 -10.60
N HIS A 191 2.43 30.06 -9.96
CA HIS A 191 2.82 28.72 -10.41
C HIS A 191 2.79 27.70 -9.25
N ASP A 192 1.59 27.42 -8.71
CA ASP A 192 1.33 26.40 -7.67
C ASP A 192 0.36 25.31 -8.18
N GLU A 193 0.03 25.34 -9.48
CA GLU A 193 -0.73 24.30 -10.18
C GLU A 193 -0.04 22.93 -10.16
N PRO A 194 -0.80 21.81 -10.19
CA PRO A 194 -0.24 20.48 -10.46
C PRO A 194 0.46 20.43 -11.81
N GLU A 195 1.50 19.61 -11.95
CA GLU A 195 2.16 19.35 -13.25
C GLU A 195 1.19 18.74 -14.27
N GLY A 196 0.23 17.94 -13.79
CA GLY A 196 -0.78 17.27 -14.59
C GLY A 196 -1.81 16.53 -13.75
N PHE A 197 -2.63 15.74 -14.44
CA PHE A 197 -3.73 14.97 -13.86
C PHE A 197 -3.65 13.51 -14.29
N LEU A 198 -3.89 12.61 -13.36
CA LEU A 198 -4.22 11.22 -13.66
C LEU A 198 -5.55 11.18 -14.42
N GLN A 199 -5.56 10.59 -15.61
CA GLN A 199 -6.77 10.33 -16.37
C GLN A 199 -7.39 9.02 -15.88
N VAL A 200 -8.59 9.09 -15.29
CA VAL A 200 -9.24 7.96 -14.62
C VAL A 200 -10.45 7.50 -15.43
N SER A 201 -10.41 6.28 -15.97
CA SER A 201 -11.57 5.59 -16.53
C SER A 201 -12.37 4.85 -15.44
N GLN A 202 -13.50 4.26 -15.82
CA GLN A 202 -14.30 3.43 -14.92
C GLN A 202 -13.56 2.15 -14.45
N GLY A 203 -12.58 1.66 -15.22
CA GLY A 203 -11.75 0.53 -14.82
C GLY A 203 -10.69 0.91 -13.77
N ASP A 204 -10.11 2.10 -13.90
CA ASP A 204 -8.98 2.56 -13.09
C ASP A 204 -9.38 2.92 -11.64
N VAL A 205 -10.68 3.06 -11.34
CA VAL A 205 -11.21 3.33 -10.00
C VAL A 205 -10.68 2.32 -8.96
N ARG A 206 -10.42 1.07 -9.37
CA ARG A 206 -9.89 -0.01 -8.52
C ARG A 206 -8.37 -0.22 -8.63
N LEU A 207 -7.64 0.67 -9.31
CA LEU A 207 -6.18 0.63 -9.35
C LEU A 207 -5.64 0.96 -7.95
N SER A 208 -4.96 0.02 -7.30
CA SER A 208 -4.27 0.27 -6.02
C SER A 208 -3.11 1.25 -6.25
N VAL A 209 -3.20 2.45 -5.66
CA VAL A 209 -2.14 3.47 -5.76
C VAL A 209 -1.09 3.31 -4.65
N SER A 210 -1.45 2.60 -3.59
CA SER A 210 -0.58 2.11 -2.54
C SER A 210 -1.16 0.80 -1.97
N LYS A 211 -0.76 0.38 -0.76
CA LYS A 211 -1.24 -0.85 -0.12
C LYS A 211 -2.69 -0.76 0.36
N HIS A 212 -3.06 0.34 1.00
CA HIS A 212 -4.39 0.52 1.58
C HIS A 212 -5.33 1.38 0.73
N PHE A 213 -4.79 2.15 -0.23
CA PHE A 213 -5.56 3.12 -1.02
C PHE A 213 -5.62 2.78 -2.52
N HIS A 214 -6.77 3.09 -3.12
CA HIS A 214 -7.08 2.96 -4.54
C HIS A 214 -7.27 4.34 -5.18
N LEU A 215 -7.14 4.41 -6.50
CA LEU A 215 -7.30 5.66 -7.25
C LEU A 215 -8.72 6.25 -7.12
N GLY A 216 -9.73 5.39 -6.96
CA GLY A 216 -11.11 5.79 -6.68
C GLY A 216 -11.26 6.65 -5.42
N ASP A 217 -10.48 6.35 -4.38
CA ASP A 217 -10.54 7.02 -3.08
C ASP A 217 -10.12 8.50 -3.15
N PHE A 218 -9.40 8.88 -4.23
CA PHE A 218 -8.96 10.25 -4.49
C PHE A 218 -9.83 11.00 -5.50
N ILE A 219 -10.89 10.41 -6.06
CA ILE A 219 -11.77 11.09 -7.02
C ILE A 219 -12.60 12.20 -6.32
N THR A 220 -12.82 13.33 -7.01
CA THR A 220 -13.69 14.40 -6.49
C THR A 220 -15.15 13.96 -6.43
N HIS A 221 -15.75 14.08 -5.24
CA HIS A 221 -17.18 13.86 -4.98
C HIS A 221 -18.07 15.02 -5.49
N ASP A 222 -18.03 15.31 -6.79
CA ASP A 222 -18.80 16.37 -7.44
C ASP A 222 -20.08 15.88 -8.15
N GLY A 223 -20.82 16.82 -8.77
CA GLY A 223 -22.04 16.53 -9.52
C GLY A 223 -21.84 15.90 -10.91
N GLN A 224 -20.62 15.50 -11.28
CA GLN A 224 -20.26 15.00 -12.60
C GLN A 224 -20.12 13.46 -12.62
N ALA A 225 -21.00 12.75 -11.90
CA ALA A 225 -20.95 11.30 -11.73
C ALA A 225 -20.81 10.53 -13.07
N GLU A 226 -21.65 10.86 -14.04
CA GLU A 226 -21.70 10.23 -15.37
C GLU A 226 -20.62 10.74 -16.36
N VAL A 227 -19.84 11.77 -16.00
CA VAL A 227 -18.80 12.30 -16.88
C VAL A 227 -17.52 11.48 -16.73
N TRP A 228 -17.04 10.93 -17.84
CA TRP A 228 -15.82 10.13 -17.91
C TRP A 228 -15.01 10.49 -19.17
N PRO A 229 -13.67 10.46 -19.13
CA PRO A 229 -12.83 10.16 -17.97
C PRO A 229 -12.91 11.26 -16.89
N LYS A 230 -12.54 10.93 -15.65
CA LYS A 230 -12.31 11.90 -14.58
C LYS A 230 -10.84 12.25 -14.50
N TYR A 231 -10.52 13.36 -13.84
CA TYR A 231 -9.15 13.85 -13.71
C TYR A 231 -8.81 14.12 -12.25
N VAL A 232 -7.69 13.57 -11.80
CA VAL A 232 -7.23 13.62 -10.39
C VAL A 232 -5.80 14.11 -10.34
N ALA A 233 -5.54 15.23 -9.66
CA ALA A 233 -4.17 15.55 -9.23
C ALA A 233 -3.86 14.73 -7.96
N LEU A 234 -2.71 14.07 -7.90
CA LEU A 234 -2.31 13.24 -6.77
C LEU A 234 -0.80 13.34 -6.56
N ASN A 235 -0.38 13.72 -5.35
CA ASN A 235 1.03 13.86 -5.00
C ASN A 235 1.54 12.59 -4.29
N PRO A 236 2.63 11.94 -4.74
CA PRO A 236 3.14 10.72 -4.11
C PRO A 236 3.53 10.92 -2.62
N ARG A 237 3.94 12.13 -2.21
CA ARG A 237 4.23 12.43 -0.78
C ARG A 237 2.98 12.37 0.11
N LEU A 238 1.78 12.55 -0.44
CA LEU A 238 0.54 12.29 0.29
C LEU A 238 0.36 10.79 0.53
N LEU A 239 0.54 9.96 -0.50
CA LEU A 239 0.40 8.50 -0.39
C LEU A 239 1.38 7.93 0.63
N ASP A 240 2.66 8.32 0.55
CA ASP A 240 3.69 7.93 1.52
C ASP A 240 3.29 8.31 2.96
N LYS A 241 2.82 9.55 3.16
CA LYS A 241 2.40 10.04 4.47
C LYS A 241 1.19 9.28 5.02
N LEU A 242 0.19 8.99 4.18
CA LEU A 242 -1.02 8.28 4.59
C LEU A 242 -0.70 6.83 4.98
N GLU A 243 0.12 6.13 4.20
CA GLU A 243 0.59 4.76 4.52
C GLU A 243 1.38 4.72 5.84
N LEU A 244 2.30 5.67 6.05
CA LEU A 244 3.05 5.81 7.30
C LEU A 244 2.14 6.13 8.50
N VAL A 245 1.08 6.93 8.32
CA VAL A 245 0.08 7.22 9.37
C VAL A 245 -0.76 5.99 9.70
N VAL A 246 -1.19 5.20 8.70
CA VAL A 246 -1.89 3.93 8.92
C VAL A 246 -1.00 2.94 9.69
N ALA A 247 0.28 2.84 9.31
CA ALA A 247 1.26 2.00 10.01
C ALA A 247 1.51 2.46 11.46
N GLU A 248 1.62 3.77 11.71
CA GLU A 248 1.84 4.31 13.05
C GLU A 248 0.59 4.16 13.94
N VAL A 249 -0.63 4.34 13.40
CA VAL A 249 -1.88 4.04 14.13
C VAL A 249 -1.97 2.56 14.49
N ALA A 250 -1.68 1.66 13.55
CA ALA A 250 -1.66 0.22 13.82
C ALA A 250 -0.64 -0.15 14.90
N LYS A 251 0.55 0.46 14.86
CA LYS A 251 1.60 0.34 15.89
C LYS A 251 1.16 0.87 17.26
N MET A 252 0.47 2.03 17.32
CA MET A 252 -0.10 2.57 18.56
C MET A 252 -1.19 1.65 19.15
N ARG A 253 -1.99 1.01 18.29
CA ARG A 253 -3.04 0.03 18.65
C ARG A 253 -2.49 -1.38 18.95
N GLY A 254 -1.23 -1.65 18.62
CA GLY A 254 -0.58 -2.96 18.83
C GLY A 254 -1.00 -4.05 17.84
N VAL A 255 -1.40 -3.67 16.62
CA VAL A 255 -1.90 -4.57 15.57
C VAL A 255 -1.10 -4.43 14.26
N SER A 256 -1.34 -5.33 13.31
CA SER A 256 -0.74 -5.25 11.97
C SER A 256 -1.47 -4.22 11.11
N PRO A 257 -0.81 -3.41 10.25
CA PRO A 257 -1.47 -2.42 9.39
C PRO A 257 -2.59 -3.03 8.52
N GLU A 258 -2.40 -4.25 8.05
CA GLU A 258 -3.36 -5.02 7.23
C GLU A 258 -4.68 -5.34 7.96
N SER A 259 -4.76 -5.08 9.27
CA SER A 259 -5.98 -5.25 10.08
C SER A 259 -6.79 -3.97 10.30
N MET A 260 -6.37 -2.85 9.69
CA MET A 260 -7.08 -1.56 9.75
C MET A 260 -8.29 -1.53 8.79
N ALA A 261 -9.26 -2.40 9.06
CA ALA A 261 -10.41 -2.68 8.19
C ALA A 261 -11.47 -1.55 8.08
N ALA A 262 -11.33 -0.48 8.87
CA ALA A 262 -12.20 0.68 8.86
C ALA A 262 -11.36 1.95 8.65
N LEU A 263 -10.85 2.07 7.43
CA LEU A 263 -10.13 3.20 6.85
C LEU A 263 -10.93 3.69 5.63
N ASP A 264 -11.19 4.99 5.55
CA ASP A 264 -11.96 5.63 4.48
C ASP A 264 -11.36 7.00 4.12
N VAL A 265 -11.35 7.33 2.83
CA VAL A 265 -10.94 8.64 2.31
C VAL A 265 -12.19 9.45 2.02
N HIS A 266 -12.68 10.16 3.05
CA HIS A 266 -13.88 10.97 2.97
C HIS A 266 -13.80 12.03 1.85
N SER A 267 -12.59 12.51 1.55
CA SER A 267 -12.32 13.32 0.35
C SER A 267 -10.82 13.41 0.04
N GLY A 268 -10.40 12.85 -1.08
CA GLY A 268 -9.09 13.14 -1.68
C GLY A 268 -9.09 14.45 -2.48
N PHE A 269 -8.73 14.37 -3.78
CA PHE A 269 -8.64 15.54 -4.65
C PHE A 269 -9.99 16.25 -4.85
N ARG A 270 -9.96 17.58 -4.90
CA ARG A 270 -11.12 18.43 -5.20
C ARG A 270 -10.80 19.33 -6.39
N THR A 271 -11.54 19.17 -7.50
CA THR A 271 -11.53 20.18 -8.57
C THR A 271 -11.79 21.59 -7.99
N PRO A 272 -11.09 22.65 -8.44
CA PRO A 272 -11.40 24.02 -8.04
C PRO A 272 -12.87 24.42 -8.21
N ALA A 273 -13.54 23.88 -9.24
CA ALA A 273 -14.98 24.02 -9.44
C ALA A 273 -15.82 23.49 -8.26
N HIS A 274 -15.51 22.28 -7.77
CA HIS A 274 -16.18 21.69 -6.62
C HIS A 274 -15.73 22.34 -5.30
N ASN A 275 -14.44 22.60 -5.12
CA ASN A 275 -13.90 23.24 -3.90
C ASN A 275 -14.53 24.62 -3.65
N ALA A 276 -14.88 25.37 -4.69
CA ALA A 276 -15.62 26.63 -4.58
C ALA A 276 -17.08 26.50 -4.10
N GLN A 277 -17.64 25.28 -4.07
CA GLN A 277 -19.00 24.97 -3.58
C GLN A 277 -19.01 24.41 -2.15
N VAL A 278 -17.86 23.95 -1.64
CA VAL A 278 -17.75 23.39 -0.28
C VAL A 278 -17.78 24.50 0.77
N GLU A 279 -18.68 24.40 1.76
CA GLU A 279 -18.83 25.43 2.79
C GLU A 279 -17.53 25.66 3.57
N ARG A 280 -17.07 26.91 3.65
CA ARG A 280 -15.83 27.35 4.34
C ARG A 280 -14.53 26.74 3.80
N ALA A 281 -14.54 26.09 2.63
CA ALA A 281 -13.30 25.67 1.98
C ALA A 281 -12.42 26.89 1.62
N ALA A 282 -11.11 26.76 1.85
CA ALA A 282 -10.15 27.76 1.41
C ALA A 282 -10.07 27.76 -0.13
N ARG A 283 -9.91 28.94 -0.76
CA ARG A 283 -9.81 29.05 -2.23
C ARG A 283 -8.53 28.41 -2.78
N ASP A 284 -7.54 28.28 -1.93
CA ASP A 284 -6.22 27.66 -2.07
C ASP A 284 -6.10 26.34 -1.26
N SER A 285 -7.24 25.72 -0.94
CA SER A 285 -7.34 24.40 -0.32
C SER A 285 -6.42 23.36 -0.99
N ARG A 286 -5.60 22.67 -0.18
CA ARG A 286 -4.60 21.70 -0.65
C ARG A 286 -5.19 20.47 -1.34
N HIS A 287 -6.48 20.17 -1.13
CA HIS A 287 -7.19 19.17 -1.93
C HIS A 287 -7.18 19.47 -3.45
N GLN A 288 -7.02 20.73 -3.86
CA GLN A 288 -6.92 21.09 -5.28
C GLN A 288 -5.57 20.72 -5.90
N TYR A 289 -4.52 20.57 -5.10
CA TYR A 289 -3.15 20.31 -5.55
C TYR A 289 -2.74 18.84 -5.40
N GLY A 290 -3.67 17.97 -5.00
CA GLY A 290 -3.46 16.53 -4.87
C GLY A 290 -2.61 16.10 -3.68
N ASP A 291 -2.24 17.04 -2.80
CA ASP A 291 -1.37 16.78 -1.64
C ASP A 291 -2.12 16.77 -0.29
N ALA A 292 -3.46 16.69 -0.31
CA ALA A 292 -4.31 16.57 0.89
C ALA A 292 -5.43 15.53 0.76
N ALA A 293 -5.79 14.92 1.89
CA ALA A 293 -6.96 14.06 2.04
C ALA A 293 -7.66 14.28 3.40
N ASP A 294 -8.98 14.16 3.41
CA ASP A 294 -9.79 14.06 4.64
C ASP A 294 -10.01 12.57 4.92
N ILE A 295 -9.50 12.10 6.06
CA ILE A 295 -9.35 10.67 6.41
C ILE A 295 -10.22 10.30 7.61
N VAL A 296 -10.84 9.11 7.53
CA VAL A 296 -11.62 8.48 8.58
C VAL A 296 -10.97 7.14 8.94
N ILE A 297 -10.66 6.93 10.22
CA ILE A 297 -10.08 5.68 10.74
C ILE A 297 -10.75 5.34 12.08
N ASP A 298 -11.13 4.08 12.27
CA ASP A 298 -11.35 3.47 13.60
C ASP A 298 -9.98 3.10 14.20
N ALA A 299 -9.50 3.92 15.13
CA ALA A 299 -8.08 3.98 15.49
C ALA A 299 -7.78 3.36 16.86
N ASP A 300 -8.74 3.29 17.78
CA ASP A 300 -8.66 2.37 18.92
C ASP A 300 -9.30 1.00 18.61
N GLY A 301 -10.28 0.93 17.69
CA GLY A 301 -10.82 -0.32 17.17
C GLY A 301 -12.08 -0.81 17.85
N ASP A 302 -12.88 0.07 18.46
CA ASP A 302 -14.14 -0.28 19.11
C ASP A 302 -15.33 -0.42 18.14
N GLY A 303 -15.10 -0.17 16.83
CA GLY A 303 -16.09 -0.24 15.77
C GLY A 303 -16.86 1.08 15.56
N ARG A 304 -16.37 2.20 16.11
CA ARG A 304 -17.05 3.51 16.07
C ARG A 304 -16.06 4.61 15.70
N ILE A 305 -16.43 5.46 14.74
CA ILE A 305 -15.64 6.66 14.45
C ILE A 305 -15.99 7.74 15.47
N THR A 306 -15.04 8.12 16.32
CA THR A 306 -15.24 9.07 17.41
C THR A 306 -14.16 10.16 17.45
N ARG A 307 -14.30 11.07 18.43
CA ARG A 307 -13.25 12.04 18.77
C ARG A 307 -12.05 11.40 19.50
N SER A 308 -12.14 10.14 19.95
CA SER A 308 -10.98 9.36 20.41
C SER A 308 -10.00 9.20 19.25
N ASP A 309 -10.51 8.65 18.16
CA ASP A 309 -9.77 8.24 16.96
C ASP A 309 -9.07 9.41 16.31
N SER A 310 -9.77 10.53 16.14
CA SER A 310 -9.19 11.75 15.57
C SER A 310 -8.05 12.34 16.42
N ARG A 311 -7.86 11.92 17.67
CA ARG A 311 -6.66 12.23 18.47
C ARG A 311 -5.55 11.21 18.26
N ILE A 312 -5.87 9.93 18.13
CA ILE A 312 -4.89 8.86 17.85
C ILE A 312 -4.25 9.10 16.49
N VAL A 313 -5.06 9.33 15.44
CA VAL A 313 -4.60 9.70 14.09
C VAL A 313 -3.79 11.01 14.12
N ALA A 314 -4.21 12.01 14.90
CA ALA A 314 -3.45 13.26 15.02
C ALA A 314 -2.07 13.07 15.68
N SER A 315 -1.97 12.24 16.72
CA SER A 315 -0.69 11.86 17.33
C SER A 315 0.19 11.07 16.36
N ALA A 316 -0.39 10.14 15.60
CA ALA A 316 0.32 9.40 14.56
C ALA A 316 0.87 10.32 13.46
N VAL A 317 0.11 11.34 13.03
CA VAL A 317 0.59 12.36 12.09
C VAL A 317 1.74 13.18 12.68
N ASP A 318 1.64 13.64 13.94
CA ASP A 318 2.75 14.36 14.59
C ASP A 318 4.01 13.47 14.73
N SER A 319 3.88 12.17 15.04
CA SER A 319 5.01 11.23 15.06
C SER A 319 5.60 10.92 13.68
N VAL A 320 4.77 10.80 12.64
CA VAL A 320 5.24 10.60 11.26
C VAL A 320 5.98 11.83 10.75
N GLU A 321 5.53 13.05 11.07
CA GLU A 321 6.25 14.29 10.71
C GLU A 321 7.57 14.47 11.48
N GLU A 322 7.70 13.90 12.68
CA GLU A 322 8.97 13.88 13.43
C GLU A 322 10.00 12.92 12.82
N MET A 323 9.54 11.73 12.37
CA MET A 323 10.40 10.72 11.72
C MET A 323 10.68 11.05 10.24
N HIS A 324 9.77 11.75 9.57
CA HIS A 324 9.83 12.11 8.14
C HIS A 324 9.54 13.61 7.95
N PRO A 325 10.50 14.51 8.25
CA PRO A 325 10.31 15.95 8.12
C PRO A 325 10.02 16.43 6.68
N ASP A 326 10.40 15.64 5.68
CA ASP A 326 10.09 15.82 4.26
C ASP A 326 8.59 15.63 3.94
N LEU A 327 7.81 15.04 4.85
CA LEU A 327 6.36 14.84 4.74
C LEU A 327 5.55 15.84 5.59
N VAL A 328 6.20 16.84 6.19
CA VAL A 328 5.55 17.86 7.05
C VAL A 328 4.44 18.63 6.30
N GLY A 329 3.31 18.88 6.98
CA GLY A 329 2.19 19.61 6.39
C GLY A 329 1.09 20.02 7.36
N GLY A 330 -0.12 20.20 6.83
CA GLY A 330 -1.31 20.53 7.59
C GLY A 330 -1.98 19.31 8.23
N LEU A 331 -2.58 19.56 9.40
CA LEU A 331 -3.42 18.60 10.13
C LEU A 331 -4.61 19.34 10.75
N GLY A 332 -5.83 18.95 10.35
CA GLY A 332 -7.08 19.56 10.79
C GLY A 332 -8.02 18.54 11.43
N ILE A 333 -8.50 18.78 12.64
CA ILE A 333 -9.36 17.84 13.37
C ILE A 333 -10.83 18.29 13.29
N TYR A 334 -11.68 17.49 12.65
CA TYR A 334 -13.09 17.78 12.38
C TYR A 334 -14.01 16.83 13.15
N THR A 335 -14.38 17.24 14.37
CA THR A 335 -15.04 16.38 15.38
C THR A 335 -16.22 17.05 16.08
N SER A 336 -16.87 18.01 15.42
CA SER A 336 -18.04 18.74 15.92
C SER A 336 -19.34 18.19 15.32
N ASP A 337 -20.47 18.31 16.03
CA ASP A 337 -21.75 17.63 15.71
C ASP A 337 -22.36 17.97 14.33
N ARG A 338 -21.79 18.94 13.61
CA ARG A 338 -22.12 19.22 12.19
C ARG A 338 -21.62 18.14 11.24
N TYR A 339 -20.70 17.28 11.67
CA TYR A 339 -20.12 16.19 10.89
C TYR A 339 -20.74 14.86 11.27
N ARG A 340 -21.41 14.21 10.31
CA ARG A 340 -22.03 12.89 10.49
C ARG A 340 -21.02 11.80 10.87
N THR A 341 -19.80 11.94 10.37
CA THR A 341 -18.64 11.09 10.68
C THR A 341 -17.47 12.02 10.99
N PRO A 342 -16.84 11.93 12.18
CA PRO A 342 -15.63 12.68 12.48
C PRO A 342 -14.48 12.29 11.54
N TYR A 343 -13.66 13.26 11.12
CA TYR A 343 -12.53 13.02 10.23
C TYR A 343 -11.31 13.88 10.57
N VAL A 344 -10.17 13.50 9.99
CA VAL A 344 -8.88 14.17 10.13
C VAL A 344 -8.37 14.56 8.74
N HIS A 345 -8.23 15.86 8.51
CA HIS A 345 -7.54 16.39 7.35
C HIS A 345 -6.03 16.19 7.50
N ILE A 346 -5.37 15.62 6.50
CA ILE A 346 -3.93 15.41 6.44
C ILE A 346 -3.42 15.90 5.08
N ASP A 347 -2.38 16.73 5.08
CA ASP A 347 -1.70 17.16 3.84
C ASP A 347 -0.18 17.17 3.94
N ALA A 348 0.51 17.28 2.80
CA ALA A 348 1.96 17.24 2.66
C ALA A 348 2.58 18.57 2.15
N ARG A 349 1.96 19.72 2.48
CA ARG A 349 2.28 21.07 1.95
C ARG A 349 3.68 21.64 2.23
N GLY A 350 4.58 20.87 2.84
CA GLY A 350 5.97 21.25 3.13
C GLY A 350 6.15 22.23 4.30
N HIS A 351 5.07 22.57 5.01
CA HIS A 351 5.14 23.40 6.22
C HIS A 351 4.04 23.03 7.23
N ARG A 352 4.40 23.00 8.52
CA ARG A 352 3.50 22.54 9.58
C ARG A 352 2.34 23.52 9.80
N SER A 353 1.11 23.03 9.71
CA SER A 353 -0.11 23.79 10.06
C SER A 353 -1.06 22.94 10.91
N ARG A 354 -1.78 23.53 11.86
CA ARG A 354 -2.64 22.83 12.82
C ARG A 354 -3.92 23.63 13.12
N TRP A 355 -5.09 23.01 12.96
CA TRP A 355 -6.39 23.66 13.23
C TRP A 355 -7.48 22.68 13.69
N ARG A 356 -8.66 23.21 14.02
CA ARG A 356 -9.85 22.45 14.42
C ARG A 356 -11.11 23.00 13.73
N GLY A 357 -12.02 22.09 13.38
CA GLY A 357 -13.20 22.35 12.54
C GLY A 357 -14.44 22.85 13.26
#